data_AF-A0A536KLY9-F1
#
_entry.id   AF-A0A536KLY9-F1
#
_cell.length_a   1.000
_cell.length_b   1.000
_cell.length_c   1.000
_cell.angle_alpha   90.00
_cell.angle_beta   90.00
_cell.angle_gamma   90.00
#
_symmetry.space_group_name_H-M   'P 1'
#
loop_
_entity.id
_entity.type
_entity.pdbx_description
1 polymer ?
#
loop_
_entity_poly.entity_id
_entity_poly.type
_entity_poly.pdbx_seq_one_letter_code
_entity_poly.pdbx_strand_id
1 'polypeptide(L)'
;MATVAARPPKRRGGRRFLLLLLILILIVGGVLVWLNRAASAQVNASATLTVYQPAASTSRNGADFADVSTGAVVHAGDSVKTDTKGRAAITLPDGTLTRLASDTTLKLDSAHFTKTGNLHDVTLSQQIGRTFTNVQHLATGATFNVKGKSATASVRGTKFEVLITADGKMAVKLFEGTLDFIGKNTVHLKAGQQATADANGNIGDPTPIVPDPADPFGPALAASDAVAAGTTPGTEQDFIGAPLHDGEQQQYTYAYAGGSLLKASLGYPGSAMKLTVQAPDNQKYFATGKLPTVEVHNGPAGIYTIVVNGVSGLGTAGEEPFVAVASVESCASADIEQNHAVHRGYTAHDLVDAVQQSGQVSGLSNLKLSLSENSAAGAIITGSGTYNGVGWSGSVVLAAHNGVLDIMPTGGSVFGMSVPAQQVVQQIAAAIGQDPSNVSPGFIVDRLFTCKSVMIVDGRMR
;
A
#
# COMPACT_ATOMS: atom_id res chain seq x y z
N MET A 1 53.18 19.58 0.91
CA MET A 1 51.81 20.12 0.82
C MET A 1 50.88 19.02 1.31
N ALA A 2 50.28 19.21 2.50
CA ALA A 2 49.45 18.20 3.14
C ALA A 2 48.06 18.17 2.51
N THR A 3 47.64 16.99 2.06
CA THR A 3 46.30 16.67 1.56
C THR A 3 45.30 16.83 2.68
N VAL A 4 44.45 17.85 2.58
CA VAL A 4 43.30 18.05 3.48
C VAL A 4 42.26 16.98 3.13
N ALA A 5 42.19 15.93 3.95
CA ALA A 5 41.12 14.94 3.87
C ALA A 5 39.78 15.63 4.13
N ALA A 6 38.88 15.59 3.15
CA ALA A 6 37.52 16.07 3.30
C ALA A 6 36.83 15.30 4.43
N ARG A 7 36.43 16.03 5.48
CA ARG A 7 35.67 15.49 6.60
C ARG A 7 34.31 15.04 6.06
N PRO A 8 33.85 13.80 6.32
CA PRO A 8 32.51 13.39 5.89
C PRO A 8 31.47 14.28 6.59
N PRO A 9 30.42 14.73 5.89
CA PRO A 9 29.39 15.53 6.51
C PRO A 9 28.75 14.73 7.66
N LYS A 10 28.65 15.36 8.83
CA LYS A 10 27.94 14.81 10.00
C LYS A 10 26.45 14.63 9.65
N ARG A 11 26.08 13.45 9.15
CA ARG A 11 24.68 13.01 9.03
C ARG A 11 24.28 12.27 10.30
N ARG A 12 23.65 12.97 11.25
CA ARG A 12 23.17 12.38 12.53
C ARG A 12 21.91 13.12 12.99
N GLY A 13 20.73 12.68 12.53
CA GLY A 13 19.45 13.25 12.97
C GLY A 13 18.29 12.28 12.80
N GLY A 14 17.77 12.15 11.56
CA GLY A 14 16.52 11.40 11.29
C GLY A 14 16.57 9.91 11.61
N ARG A 15 17.67 9.22 11.29
CA ARG A 15 17.84 7.77 11.51
C ARG A 15 17.79 7.35 12.98
N ARG A 16 18.25 8.20 13.91
CA ARG A 16 18.18 7.89 15.35
C ARG A 16 16.81 8.20 15.93
N PHE A 17 16.17 9.27 15.46
CA PHE A 17 14.87 9.73 15.94
C PHE A 17 13.73 8.76 15.61
N LEU A 18 13.61 8.30 14.37
CA LEU A 18 12.59 7.31 13.96
C LEU A 18 12.69 5.98 14.71
N LEU A 19 13.93 5.50 14.88
CA LEU A 19 14.20 4.21 15.53
C LEU A 19 13.96 4.28 17.04
N LEU A 20 14.22 5.44 17.65
CA LEU A 20 13.87 5.75 19.02
C LEU A 20 12.36 5.82 19.23
N LEU A 21 11.65 6.49 18.33
CA LEU A 21 10.19 6.59 18.31
C LEU A 21 9.55 5.20 18.33
N LEU A 22 9.95 4.33 17.41
CA LEU A 22 9.33 3.04 17.14
C LEU A 22 9.39 2.05 18.31
N ILE A 23 10.41 2.16 19.15
CA ILE A 23 10.58 1.24 20.27
C ILE A 23 10.11 1.89 21.58
N LEU A 24 10.15 3.21 21.69
CA LEU A 24 9.39 3.93 22.71
C LEU A 24 7.90 3.58 22.61
N ILE A 25 7.36 3.45 21.40
CA ILE A 25 6.01 2.94 21.11
C ILE A 25 5.74 1.56 21.73
N LEU A 26 6.66 0.62 21.54
CA LEU A 26 6.53 -0.75 22.05
C LEU A 26 6.66 -0.82 23.59
N ILE A 27 7.40 0.13 24.18
CA ILE A 27 7.66 0.20 25.62
C ILE A 27 6.54 0.92 26.36
N VAL A 28 6.00 2.02 25.83
CA VAL A 28 4.99 2.82 26.53
C VAL A 28 3.66 2.04 26.61
N GLY A 29 3.26 1.36 25.53
CA GLY A 29 2.12 0.44 25.53
C GLY A 29 2.27 -0.75 26.51
N GLY A 30 3.51 -1.04 26.93
CA GLY A 30 3.86 -2.11 27.84
C GLY A 30 3.90 -1.73 29.33
N VAL A 31 3.98 -0.45 29.69
CA VAL A 31 4.51 -0.04 31.01
C VAL A 31 3.57 0.87 31.80
N LEU A 32 2.76 1.71 31.15
CA LEU A 32 1.97 2.73 31.85
C LEU A 32 0.51 2.31 32.15
N VAL A 33 0.16 1.05 31.93
CA VAL A 33 -1.21 0.55 32.15
C VAL A 33 -1.38 0.06 33.58
N TRP A 34 -1.61 1.00 34.50
CA TRP A 34 -2.36 0.72 35.73
C TRP A 34 -3.65 1.54 35.66
N LEU A 35 -4.80 0.86 35.85
CA LEU A 35 -6.18 1.38 35.86
C LEU A 35 -6.88 1.51 34.49
N ASN A 36 -7.26 0.39 33.87
CA ASN A 36 -8.69 0.09 33.70
C ASN A 36 -8.88 -1.29 33.07
N ARG A 37 -9.95 -1.98 33.48
CA ARG A 37 -10.42 -3.18 32.79
C ARG A 37 -10.80 -2.80 31.36
N ALA A 38 -10.33 -3.55 30.37
CA ALA A 38 -10.82 -3.39 29.01
C ALA A 38 -10.90 -4.73 28.28
N ALA A 39 -12.06 -4.95 27.68
CA ALA A 39 -12.34 -6.02 26.74
C ALA A 39 -11.44 -5.88 25.51
N SER A 40 -11.00 -7.01 24.97
CA SER A 40 -10.25 -7.10 23.72
C SER A 40 -11.19 -6.86 22.54
N ALA A 41 -11.21 -5.64 22.00
CA ALA A 41 -11.73 -5.40 20.66
C ALA A 41 -10.62 -5.72 19.64
N GLN A 42 -10.95 -6.44 18.56
CA GLN A 42 -10.06 -6.53 17.40
C GLN A 42 -9.79 -5.12 16.87
N VAL A 43 -8.53 -4.80 16.59
CA VAL A 43 -8.14 -3.51 16.05
C VAL A 43 -8.42 -3.54 14.56
N ASN A 44 -9.25 -2.61 14.09
CA ASN A 44 -9.38 -2.36 12.66
C ASN A 44 -8.15 -1.58 12.20
N ALA A 45 -7.45 -2.10 11.19
CA ALA A 45 -6.45 -1.31 10.48
C ALA A 45 -7.15 -0.29 9.57
N SER A 46 -6.47 0.83 9.36
CA SER A 46 -6.89 1.80 8.36
C SER A 46 -6.22 1.50 7.03
N ALA A 47 -6.90 1.86 5.93
CA ALA A 47 -6.32 1.85 4.60
C ALA A 47 -5.82 3.25 4.23
N THR A 48 -4.87 3.31 3.30
CA THR A 48 -4.43 4.55 2.68
C THR A 48 -5.15 4.74 1.35
N LEU A 49 -5.73 5.93 1.14
CA LEU A 49 -6.34 6.32 -0.12
C LEU A 49 -5.32 6.96 -1.06
N THR A 50 -5.22 6.43 -2.27
CA THR A 50 -4.54 7.08 -3.40
C THR A 50 -5.60 7.62 -4.35
N VAL A 51 -5.52 8.91 -4.68
CA VAL A 51 -6.37 9.59 -5.65
C VAL A 51 -5.53 9.86 -6.89
N TYR A 52 -5.72 9.07 -7.93
CA TYR A 52 -4.92 9.19 -9.15
C TYR A 52 -5.42 10.33 -10.03
N GLN A 53 -6.74 10.48 -10.14
CA GLN A 53 -7.39 11.60 -10.81
C GLN A 53 -8.27 12.35 -9.80
N PRO A 54 -8.31 13.69 -9.85
CA PRO A 54 -9.21 14.49 -9.00
C PRO A 54 -10.66 14.00 -9.10
N ALA A 55 -11.44 14.26 -8.05
CA ALA A 55 -12.84 13.82 -7.86
C ALA A 55 -13.02 12.42 -7.23
N ALA A 56 -12.23 12.15 -6.21
CA ALA A 56 -12.60 11.22 -5.15
C ALA A 56 -13.14 11.99 -3.94
N SER A 57 -14.04 11.37 -3.19
CA SER A 57 -14.57 11.88 -1.93
C SER A 57 -14.69 10.76 -0.90
N THR A 58 -14.64 11.09 0.38
CA THR A 58 -14.90 10.15 1.47
C THR A 58 -16.05 10.59 2.35
N SER A 59 -16.74 9.62 2.94
CA SER A 59 -17.75 9.82 3.97
C SER A 59 -17.30 9.08 5.22
N ARG A 60 -17.23 9.79 6.35
CA ARG A 60 -16.88 9.20 7.64
C ARG A 60 -18.14 8.72 8.34
N ASN A 61 -18.26 7.42 8.57
CA ASN A 61 -19.40 6.80 9.27
C ASN A 61 -20.79 7.24 8.76
N GLY A 62 -20.94 7.43 7.44
CA GLY A 62 -22.22 7.81 6.82
C GLY A 62 -22.55 9.31 6.91
N ALA A 63 -21.61 10.15 7.30
CA ALA A 63 -21.69 11.61 7.11
C ALA A 63 -21.71 12.00 5.63
N ASP A 64 -21.88 13.29 5.33
CA ASP A 64 -21.80 13.77 3.96
C ASP A 64 -20.42 13.50 3.33
N PHE A 65 -20.42 13.26 2.02
CA PHE A 65 -19.17 13.08 1.27
C PHE A 65 -18.41 14.39 1.17
N ALA A 66 -17.12 14.35 1.48
CA ALA A 66 -16.20 15.46 1.34
C ALA A 66 -15.05 15.08 0.40
N ASP A 67 -14.60 16.04 -0.42
CA ASP A 67 -13.47 15.84 -1.33
C ASP A 67 -12.20 15.46 -0.57
N VAL A 68 -11.38 14.63 -1.19
CA VAL A 68 -10.21 14.04 -0.56
C VAL A 68 -9.02 14.01 -1.51
N SER A 69 -7.81 14.12 -0.94
CA SER A 69 -6.55 14.00 -1.68
C SER A 69 -5.85 12.67 -1.38
N THR A 70 -4.87 12.32 -2.22
CA THR A 70 -3.95 11.21 -1.97
C THR A 70 -3.32 11.31 -0.57
N GLY A 71 -3.19 10.16 0.09
CA GLY A 71 -2.62 10.03 1.42
C GLY A 71 -3.63 10.23 2.56
N ALA A 72 -4.91 10.36 2.26
CA ALA A 72 -5.95 10.31 3.28
C ALA A 72 -6.12 8.89 3.85
N VAL A 73 -6.46 8.83 5.13
CA VAL A 73 -6.67 7.58 5.86
C VAL A 73 -8.15 7.19 5.81
N VAL A 74 -8.45 5.96 5.43
CA VAL A 74 -9.79 5.37 5.34
C VAL A 74 -9.94 4.36 6.47
N HIS A 75 -10.84 4.61 7.41
CA HIS A 75 -11.08 3.73 8.55
C HIS A 75 -12.21 2.75 8.24
N ALA A 76 -12.30 1.68 9.04
CA ALA A 76 -13.50 0.85 9.06
C ALA A 76 -14.73 1.72 9.40
N GLY A 77 -15.78 1.59 8.59
CA GLY A 77 -16.98 2.44 8.60
C GLY A 77 -17.00 3.51 7.50
N ASP A 78 -15.83 3.90 6.97
CA ASP A 78 -15.73 4.96 5.97
C ASP A 78 -16.10 4.48 4.57
N SER A 79 -16.69 5.37 3.77
CA SER A 79 -16.97 5.15 2.36
C SER A 79 -16.08 6.01 1.48
N VAL A 80 -15.66 5.46 0.35
CA VAL A 80 -14.92 6.13 -0.72
C VAL A 80 -15.80 6.15 -1.97
N LYS A 81 -15.87 7.30 -2.62
CA LYS A 81 -16.63 7.48 -3.86
C LYS A 81 -15.78 8.17 -4.91
N THR A 82 -15.83 7.64 -6.13
CA THR A 82 -15.32 8.28 -7.35
C THR A 82 -16.50 8.78 -8.18
N ASP A 83 -16.32 9.93 -8.85
CA ASP A 83 -17.30 10.41 -9.83
C ASP A 83 -17.00 9.87 -11.25
N THR A 84 -17.60 10.47 -12.27
CA THR A 84 -17.42 10.10 -13.69
C THR A 84 -15.97 10.19 -14.19
N LYS A 85 -15.10 10.97 -13.56
CA LYS A 85 -13.68 11.15 -13.91
C LYS A 85 -12.73 10.56 -12.87
N GLY A 86 -13.22 10.28 -11.68
CA GLY A 86 -12.42 9.82 -10.56
C GLY A 86 -11.74 8.48 -10.79
N ARG A 87 -10.49 8.38 -10.34
CA ARG A 87 -9.75 7.14 -10.15
C ARG A 87 -9.13 7.15 -8.78
N ALA A 88 -9.35 6.10 -8.02
CA ALA A 88 -8.79 5.98 -6.69
C ALA A 88 -8.39 4.55 -6.37
N ALA A 89 -7.62 4.36 -5.31
CA ALA A 89 -7.40 3.06 -4.72
C ALA A 89 -7.28 3.15 -3.20
N ILE A 90 -7.76 2.12 -2.50
CA ILE A 90 -7.45 1.92 -1.08
C ILE A 90 -6.39 0.82 -0.96
N THR A 91 -5.37 1.08 -0.14
CA THR A 91 -4.27 0.15 0.12
C THR A 91 -4.23 -0.17 1.60
N LEU A 92 -4.33 -1.46 1.93
CA LEU A 92 -4.15 -1.95 3.29
C LEU A 92 -2.67 -2.18 3.61
N PRO A 93 -2.28 -2.19 4.90
CA PRO A 93 -0.87 -2.30 5.30
C PRO A 93 -0.17 -3.63 4.93
N ASP A 94 -0.92 -4.67 4.58
CA ASP A 94 -0.37 -5.92 4.03
C ASP A 94 -0.04 -5.81 2.53
N GLY A 95 -0.38 -4.69 1.89
CA GLY A 95 -0.27 -4.46 0.47
C GLY A 95 -1.51 -4.83 -0.34
N THR A 96 -2.61 -5.27 0.30
CA THR A 96 -3.86 -5.52 -0.41
C THR A 96 -4.38 -4.21 -1.00
N LEU A 97 -4.50 -4.16 -2.32
CA LEU A 97 -4.85 -2.97 -3.09
C LEU A 97 -6.21 -3.17 -3.74
N THR A 98 -7.15 -2.26 -3.50
CA THR A 98 -8.44 -2.21 -4.22
C THR A 98 -8.53 -0.91 -4.99
N ARG A 99 -8.48 -1.01 -6.33
CA ARG A 99 -8.65 0.11 -7.26
C ARG A 99 -10.13 0.32 -7.57
N LEU A 100 -10.54 1.57 -7.66
CA LEU A 100 -11.90 2.02 -7.96
C LEU A 100 -11.90 2.73 -9.33
N ALA A 101 -12.77 2.29 -10.24
CA ALA A 101 -13.01 2.96 -11.51
C ALA A 101 -13.89 4.21 -11.31
N SER A 102 -14.29 4.89 -12.39
CA SER A 102 -15.31 5.94 -12.34
C SER A 102 -16.60 5.41 -11.71
N ASP A 103 -17.41 6.32 -11.16
CA ASP A 103 -18.77 6.06 -10.70
C ASP A 103 -18.87 4.89 -9.72
N THR A 104 -17.88 4.77 -8.83
CA THR A 104 -17.75 3.66 -7.89
C THR A 104 -17.95 4.16 -6.47
N THR A 105 -18.77 3.45 -5.69
CA THR A 105 -18.95 3.70 -4.25
C THR A 105 -18.67 2.44 -3.47
N LEU A 106 -17.66 2.51 -2.60
CA LEU A 106 -17.14 1.41 -1.82
C LEU A 106 -17.06 1.82 -0.36
N LYS A 107 -17.43 0.93 0.55
CA LYS A 107 -17.27 1.11 1.98
C LYS A 107 -16.30 0.06 2.52
N LEU A 108 -15.35 0.51 3.35
CA LEU A 108 -14.52 -0.39 4.15
C LEU A 108 -15.30 -0.73 5.42
N ASP A 109 -15.85 -1.93 5.55
CA ASP A 109 -16.62 -2.31 6.74
C ASP A 109 -15.72 -2.78 7.88
N SER A 110 -14.72 -3.59 7.56
CA SER A 110 -13.72 -4.06 8.51
C SER A 110 -12.41 -4.44 7.81
N ALA A 111 -11.31 -4.27 8.52
CA ALA A 111 -10.00 -4.81 8.15
C ALA A 111 -9.28 -5.24 9.43
N HIS A 112 -9.42 -6.51 9.78
CA HIS A 112 -8.85 -7.04 11.01
C HIS A 112 -7.50 -7.69 10.74
N PHE A 113 -6.57 -7.41 11.64
CA PHE A 113 -5.27 -8.05 11.68
C PHE A 113 -5.16 -8.94 12.92
N THR A 114 -4.44 -10.05 12.80
CA THR A 114 -4.12 -10.92 13.93
C THR A 114 -3.22 -10.18 14.92
N LYS A 115 -3.05 -10.72 16.14
CA LYS A 115 -2.07 -10.19 17.10
C LYS A 115 -0.63 -10.24 16.59
N THR A 116 -0.34 -11.12 15.64
CA THR A 116 0.97 -11.19 14.95
C THR A 116 1.07 -10.21 13.78
N GLY A 117 0.02 -9.39 13.58
CA GLY A 117 -0.07 -8.36 12.54
C GLY A 117 -0.30 -8.90 11.13
N ASN A 118 -0.81 -10.13 10.97
CA ASN A 118 -1.19 -10.64 9.64
C ASN A 118 -2.64 -10.27 9.34
N LEU A 119 -2.99 -10.04 8.07
CA LEU A 119 -4.38 -9.81 7.69
C LEU A 119 -5.23 -11.06 8.02
N HIS A 120 -6.28 -10.88 8.82
CA HIS A 120 -7.18 -11.95 9.26
C HIS A 120 -8.46 -11.96 8.42
N ASP A 121 -9.12 -10.82 8.28
CA ASP A 121 -10.30 -10.68 7.43
C ASP A 121 -10.48 -9.24 6.97
N VAL A 122 -11.00 -9.09 5.76
CA VAL A 122 -11.41 -7.80 5.20
C VAL A 122 -12.82 -7.94 4.66
N THR A 123 -13.66 -6.97 4.99
CA THR A 123 -15.00 -6.85 4.40
C THR A 123 -15.15 -5.48 3.77
N LEU A 124 -15.47 -5.49 2.48
CA LEU A 124 -15.87 -4.32 1.71
C LEU A 124 -17.35 -4.45 1.34
N SER A 125 -18.08 -3.35 1.36
CA SER A 125 -19.41 -3.24 0.75
C SER A 125 -19.34 -2.34 -0.47
N GLN A 126 -19.61 -2.88 -1.65
CA GLN A 126 -19.66 -2.11 -2.89
C GLN A 126 -21.12 -1.86 -3.25
N GLN A 127 -21.47 -0.59 -3.42
CA GLN A 127 -22.84 -0.18 -3.75
C GLN A 127 -23.08 -0.18 -5.25
N ILE A 128 -22.10 0.36 -6.00
CA ILE A 128 -22.15 0.53 -7.45
C ILE A 128 -20.72 0.69 -7.99
N GLY A 129 -20.56 0.46 -9.28
CA GLY A 129 -19.33 0.73 -10.04
C GLY A 129 -18.45 -0.49 -10.14
N ARG A 130 -17.17 -0.28 -10.48
CA ARG A 130 -16.22 -1.35 -10.76
C ARG A 130 -15.00 -1.22 -9.86
N THR A 131 -14.60 -2.34 -9.27
CA THR A 131 -13.36 -2.44 -8.50
C THR A 131 -12.50 -3.59 -9.01
N PHE A 132 -11.19 -3.42 -8.89
CA PHE A 132 -10.22 -4.48 -9.05
C PHE A 132 -9.40 -4.59 -7.77
N THR A 133 -9.30 -5.80 -7.24
CA THR A 133 -8.56 -6.06 -6.00
C THR A 133 -7.42 -7.04 -6.27
N ASN A 134 -6.23 -6.68 -5.78
CA ASN A 134 -5.07 -7.56 -5.67
C ASN A 134 -4.72 -7.75 -4.18
N VAL A 135 -4.93 -8.94 -3.65
CA VAL A 135 -4.68 -9.35 -2.26
C VAL A 135 -3.29 -9.96 -2.18
N GLN A 136 -2.34 -9.36 -1.45
CA GLN A 136 -0.93 -9.76 -1.54
C GLN A 136 -0.60 -11.09 -0.86
N HIS A 137 -1.17 -11.35 0.33
CA HIS A 137 -1.09 -12.67 0.97
C HIS A 137 -2.13 -12.79 2.09
N LEU A 138 -3.09 -13.70 1.95
CA LEU A 138 -4.00 -14.04 3.05
C LEU A 138 -3.28 -15.00 4.00
N ALA A 139 -3.28 -14.71 5.29
CA ALA A 139 -2.89 -15.70 6.30
C ALA A 139 -3.71 -16.99 6.11
N THR A 140 -3.20 -18.15 6.54
CA THR A 140 -3.97 -19.40 6.49
C THR A 140 -5.34 -19.22 7.16
N GLY A 141 -6.40 -19.31 6.35
CA GLY A 141 -7.79 -19.14 6.81
C GLY A 141 -8.35 -17.72 6.73
N ALA A 142 -7.57 -16.72 6.29
CA ALA A 142 -8.07 -15.37 6.07
C ALA A 142 -9.00 -15.30 4.86
N THR A 143 -9.97 -14.39 4.91
CA THR A 143 -10.97 -14.21 3.85
C THR A 143 -11.12 -12.74 3.48
N PHE A 144 -11.24 -12.49 2.18
CA PHE A 144 -11.55 -11.17 1.65
C PHE A 144 -12.97 -11.20 1.08
N ASN A 145 -13.87 -10.40 1.65
CA ASN A 145 -15.27 -10.38 1.26
C ASN A 145 -15.62 -9.06 0.58
N VAL A 146 -16.21 -9.13 -0.62
CA VAL A 146 -16.89 -8.00 -1.25
C VAL A 146 -18.38 -8.27 -1.28
N LYS A 147 -19.13 -7.47 -0.52
CA LYS A 147 -20.58 -7.54 -0.41
C LYS A 147 -21.22 -6.59 -1.41
N GLY A 148 -22.03 -7.14 -2.30
CA GLY A 148 -23.02 -6.39 -3.07
C GLY A 148 -24.41 -6.55 -2.48
N LYS A 149 -25.39 -5.86 -3.08
CA LYS A 149 -26.81 -6.01 -2.70
C LYS A 149 -27.35 -7.40 -3.01
N SER A 150 -26.92 -7.99 -4.11
CA SER A 150 -27.43 -9.26 -4.65
C SER A 150 -26.66 -10.49 -4.15
N ALA A 151 -25.36 -10.37 -3.92
CA ALA A 151 -24.49 -11.49 -3.56
C ALA A 151 -23.22 -11.01 -2.84
N THR A 152 -22.44 -11.96 -2.32
CA THR A 152 -21.13 -11.74 -1.70
C THR A 152 -20.06 -12.55 -2.43
N ALA A 153 -18.98 -11.90 -2.84
CA ALA A 153 -17.78 -12.56 -3.33
C ALA A 153 -16.83 -12.81 -2.16
N SER A 154 -16.62 -14.07 -1.78
CA SER A 154 -15.66 -14.46 -0.73
C SER A 154 -14.44 -15.07 -1.38
N VAL A 155 -13.31 -14.36 -1.30
CA VAL A 155 -12.12 -14.66 -2.09
C VAL A 155 -11.00 -15.20 -1.21
N ARG A 156 -10.32 -16.22 -1.71
CA ARG A 156 -9.08 -16.78 -1.16
C ARG A 156 -7.98 -16.72 -2.23
N GLY A 157 -7.08 -15.75 -2.07
CA GLY A 157 -6.07 -15.38 -3.09
C GLY A 157 -6.65 -14.54 -4.23
N THR A 158 -5.85 -14.05 -5.17
CA THR A 158 -5.28 -12.70 -4.97
C THR A 158 -5.90 -11.67 -5.92
N LYS A 159 -6.21 -12.00 -7.17
CA LYS A 159 -6.65 -11.01 -8.18
C LYS A 159 -8.07 -11.28 -8.69
N PHE A 160 -8.97 -10.32 -8.49
CA PHE A 160 -10.34 -10.39 -8.98
C PHE A 160 -10.92 -8.99 -9.23
N GLU A 161 -11.96 -8.94 -10.06
CA GLU A 161 -12.74 -7.73 -10.37
C GLU A 161 -14.19 -7.92 -9.96
N VAL A 162 -14.81 -6.86 -9.44
CA VAL A 162 -16.24 -6.80 -9.13
C VAL A 162 -16.87 -5.61 -9.83
N LEU A 163 -17.89 -5.86 -10.65
CA LEU A 163 -18.75 -4.86 -11.25
C LEU A 163 -20.15 -4.96 -10.65
N ILE A 164 -20.65 -3.86 -10.09
CA ILE A 164 -22.05 -3.73 -9.67
C ILE A 164 -22.72 -2.64 -10.49
N THR A 165 -23.72 -3.02 -11.28
CA THR A 165 -24.48 -2.11 -12.12
C THR A 165 -25.64 -1.47 -11.35
N ALA A 166 -26.19 -0.37 -11.88
CA ALA A 166 -27.26 0.39 -11.22
C ALA A 166 -28.55 -0.43 -11.00
N ASP A 167 -28.79 -1.47 -11.80
CA ASP A 167 -29.89 -2.41 -11.63
C ASP A 167 -29.64 -3.46 -10.52
N GLY A 168 -28.48 -3.43 -9.86
CA GLY A 168 -28.11 -4.29 -8.74
C GLY A 168 -27.53 -5.65 -9.15
N LYS A 169 -27.25 -5.89 -10.44
CA LYS A 169 -26.50 -7.07 -10.86
C LYS A 169 -25.05 -6.95 -10.40
N MET A 170 -24.48 -8.07 -9.97
CA MET A 170 -23.09 -8.16 -9.53
C MET A 170 -22.37 -9.19 -10.40
N ALA A 171 -21.39 -8.74 -11.17
CA ALA A 171 -20.51 -9.61 -11.94
C ALA A 171 -19.13 -9.67 -11.28
N VAL A 172 -18.54 -10.86 -11.28
CA VAL A 172 -17.24 -11.13 -10.68
C VAL A 172 -16.36 -11.84 -11.70
N LYS A 173 -15.14 -11.36 -11.91
CA LYS A 173 -14.09 -12.03 -12.70
C LYS A 173 -12.95 -12.43 -11.78
N LEU A 174 -12.52 -13.69 -11.83
CA LEU A 174 -11.42 -14.21 -11.00
C LEU A 174 -10.20 -14.50 -11.87
N PHE A 175 -9.12 -13.76 -11.66
CA PHE A 175 -7.88 -13.94 -12.42
C PHE A 175 -6.92 -14.90 -11.74
N GLU A 176 -6.80 -14.84 -10.41
CA GLU A 176 -5.91 -15.70 -9.61
C GLU A 176 -6.60 -16.16 -8.32
N GLY A 177 -6.39 -17.42 -7.93
CA GLY A 177 -6.92 -17.99 -6.68
C GLY A 177 -8.25 -18.73 -6.85
N THR A 178 -9.05 -18.69 -5.78
CA THR A 178 -10.39 -19.33 -5.71
C THR A 178 -11.39 -18.38 -5.08
N LEU A 179 -12.66 -18.44 -5.49
CA LEU A 179 -13.70 -17.55 -5.03
C LEU A 179 -15.02 -18.29 -4.84
N ASP A 180 -15.65 -18.10 -3.68
CA ASP A 180 -17.02 -18.54 -3.43
C ASP A 180 -17.95 -17.36 -3.67
N PHE A 181 -18.82 -17.47 -4.67
CA PHE A 181 -19.81 -16.45 -4.99
C PHE A 181 -21.15 -16.86 -4.37
N ILE A 182 -21.60 -16.10 -3.38
CA ILE A 182 -22.66 -16.52 -2.44
C ILE A 182 -23.86 -15.58 -2.60
N GLY A 183 -24.97 -16.13 -3.10
CA GLY A 183 -26.26 -15.45 -3.25
C GLY A 183 -27.39 -16.35 -2.72
N LYS A 184 -28.46 -16.53 -3.49
CA LYS A 184 -29.49 -17.56 -3.22
C LYS A 184 -28.96 -18.97 -3.41
N ASN A 185 -28.04 -19.12 -4.37
CA ASN A 185 -27.21 -20.29 -4.57
C ASN A 185 -25.74 -19.89 -4.39
N THR A 186 -24.88 -20.88 -4.17
CA THR A 186 -23.43 -20.69 -4.09
C THR A 186 -22.77 -21.27 -5.33
N VAL A 187 -21.87 -20.51 -5.94
CA VAL A 187 -21.10 -20.91 -7.11
C VAL A 187 -19.61 -20.76 -6.80
N HIS A 188 -18.83 -21.81 -7.05
CA HIS A 188 -17.39 -21.83 -6.84
C HIS A 188 -16.66 -21.49 -8.14
N LEU A 189 -15.84 -20.44 -8.11
CA LEU A 189 -15.03 -19.98 -9.23
C LEU A 189 -13.56 -20.37 -9.04
N LYS A 190 -12.94 -20.71 -10.16
CA LYS A 190 -11.49 -20.89 -10.31
C LYS A 190 -10.92 -19.79 -11.21
N ALA A 191 -9.61 -19.58 -11.12
CA ALA A 191 -8.89 -18.65 -11.99
C ALA A 191 -9.28 -18.80 -13.47
N GLY A 192 -9.47 -17.67 -14.15
CA GLY A 192 -9.93 -17.60 -15.54
C GLY A 192 -11.44 -17.65 -15.73
N GLN A 193 -12.22 -17.70 -14.66
CA GLN A 193 -13.69 -17.76 -14.72
C GLN A 193 -14.36 -16.45 -14.25
N GLN A 194 -15.57 -16.23 -14.73
CA GLN A 194 -16.49 -15.19 -14.27
C GLN A 194 -17.88 -15.77 -14.01
N ALA A 195 -18.65 -15.08 -13.17
CA ALA A 195 -20.05 -15.38 -12.93
C ALA A 195 -20.82 -14.09 -12.59
N THR A 196 -22.14 -14.12 -12.78
CA THR A 196 -23.01 -12.97 -12.54
C THR A 196 -24.18 -13.37 -11.65
N ALA A 197 -24.40 -12.59 -10.60
CA ALA A 197 -25.61 -12.59 -9.80
C ALA A 197 -26.60 -11.58 -10.37
N ASP A 198 -27.84 -12.00 -10.60
CA ASP A 198 -28.94 -11.08 -10.92
C ASP A 198 -29.31 -10.21 -9.71
N ALA A 199 -30.17 -9.21 -9.90
CA ALA A 199 -30.60 -8.31 -8.82
C ALA A 199 -31.32 -9.01 -7.64
N ASN A 200 -31.80 -10.25 -7.86
CA ASN A 200 -32.47 -11.07 -6.87
C ASN A 200 -31.53 -12.07 -6.17
N GLY A 201 -30.23 -12.05 -6.52
CA GLY A 201 -29.20 -12.91 -5.96
C GLY A 201 -29.13 -14.32 -6.55
N ASN A 202 -29.78 -14.60 -7.68
CA ASN A 202 -29.56 -15.87 -8.40
C ASN A 202 -28.25 -15.77 -9.19
N ILE A 203 -27.35 -16.72 -8.99
CA ILE A 203 -26.03 -16.73 -9.61
C ILE A 203 -26.04 -17.73 -10.76
N GLY A 204 -25.67 -17.27 -11.96
CA GLY A 204 -25.49 -18.15 -13.13
C GLY A 204 -24.24 -19.03 -13.02
N ASP A 205 -24.15 -20.03 -13.90
CA ASP A 205 -22.99 -20.93 -13.94
C ASP A 205 -21.69 -20.18 -14.28
N PRO A 206 -20.52 -20.63 -13.77
CA PRO A 206 -19.23 -20.06 -14.15
C PRO A 206 -18.98 -20.20 -15.65
N THR A 207 -18.53 -19.12 -16.27
CA THR A 207 -18.12 -19.06 -17.67
C THR A 207 -16.68 -18.54 -17.77
N PRO A 208 -15.95 -18.77 -18.88
CA PRO A 208 -14.65 -18.12 -19.09
C PRO A 208 -14.77 -16.59 -19.05
N ILE A 209 -13.73 -15.90 -18.56
CA ILE A 209 -13.69 -14.44 -18.56
C ILE A 209 -13.85 -13.91 -19.98
N VAL A 210 -14.80 -13.00 -20.16
CA VAL A 210 -15.03 -12.28 -21.41
C VAL A 210 -14.47 -10.86 -21.27
N PRO A 211 -13.60 -10.40 -22.19
CA PRO A 211 -13.12 -9.03 -22.20
C PRO A 211 -14.27 -8.03 -22.27
N ASP A 212 -14.22 -7.02 -21.43
CA ASP A 212 -15.19 -5.94 -21.38
C ASP A 212 -14.52 -4.65 -21.87
N PRO A 213 -14.96 -4.06 -22.99
CA PRO A 213 -14.37 -2.82 -23.50
C PRO A 213 -14.46 -1.63 -22.52
N ALA A 214 -15.39 -1.66 -21.57
CA ALA A 214 -15.55 -0.63 -20.54
C ALA A 214 -14.77 -0.95 -19.24
N ASP A 215 -13.93 -1.98 -19.25
CA ASP A 215 -13.04 -2.32 -18.14
C ASP A 215 -11.74 -1.50 -18.23
N PRO A 216 -11.51 -0.54 -17.30
CA PRO A 216 -10.29 0.25 -17.29
C PRO A 216 -9.09 -0.54 -16.74
N PHE A 217 -9.29 -1.72 -16.12
CA PHE A 217 -8.24 -2.42 -15.38
C PHE A 217 -7.45 -3.40 -16.24
N GLY A 218 -7.94 -3.84 -17.39
CA GLY A 218 -7.22 -4.76 -18.27
C GLY A 218 -5.82 -4.27 -18.66
N PRO A 219 -5.70 -3.07 -19.27
CA PRO A 219 -4.40 -2.49 -19.59
C PRO A 219 -3.54 -2.20 -18.35
N ALA A 220 -4.17 -1.80 -17.23
CA ALA A 220 -3.48 -1.55 -15.98
C ALA A 220 -2.83 -2.82 -15.42
N LEU A 221 -3.56 -3.93 -15.40
CA LEU A 221 -3.08 -5.22 -14.94
C LEU A 221 -1.91 -5.72 -15.80
N ALA A 222 -2.02 -5.58 -17.13
CA ALA A 222 -0.93 -5.96 -18.03
C ALA A 222 0.36 -5.16 -17.75
N ALA A 223 0.25 -3.86 -17.45
CA ALA A 223 1.40 -3.01 -17.11
C ALA A 223 2.00 -3.38 -15.74
N SER A 224 1.18 -3.60 -14.72
CA SER A 224 1.62 -4.08 -13.39
C SER A 224 2.33 -5.43 -13.50
N ASP A 225 1.74 -6.41 -14.18
CA ASP A 225 2.33 -7.74 -14.35
C ASP A 225 3.68 -7.65 -15.12
N ALA A 226 3.78 -6.76 -16.11
CA ALA A 226 5.01 -6.55 -16.86
C ALA A 226 6.16 -6.00 -16.01
N VAL A 227 5.89 -5.11 -15.04
CA VAL A 227 6.94 -4.59 -14.15
C VAL A 227 7.22 -5.50 -12.96
N ALA A 228 6.23 -6.21 -12.44
CA ALA A 228 6.38 -7.08 -11.27
C ALA A 228 7.36 -8.24 -11.49
N ALA A 229 7.42 -8.77 -12.72
CA ALA A 229 8.35 -9.83 -13.07
C ALA A 229 9.82 -9.35 -12.99
N GLY A 230 10.56 -9.92 -12.05
CA GLY A 230 12.00 -9.68 -11.88
C GLY A 230 12.37 -8.46 -11.04
N THR A 231 11.40 -7.81 -10.37
CA THR A 231 11.63 -6.67 -9.46
C THR A 231 11.40 -7.05 -8.01
N THR A 232 11.82 -6.19 -7.07
CA THR A 232 11.59 -6.39 -5.64
C THR A 232 10.13 -6.07 -5.30
N PRO A 233 9.35 -6.97 -4.67
CA PRO A 233 7.99 -6.67 -4.21
C PRO A 233 7.94 -5.42 -3.32
N GLY A 234 6.89 -4.61 -3.46
CA GLY A 234 6.71 -3.34 -2.75
C GLY A 234 7.41 -2.14 -3.37
N THR A 235 8.20 -2.34 -4.45
CA THR A 235 8.80 -1.22 -5.19
C THR A 235 7.90 -0.61 -6.26
N GLU A 236 6.79 -1.28 -6.59
CA GLU A 236 5.83 -0.83 -7.60
C GLU A 236 5.14 0.48 -7.17
N GLN A 237 5.08 1.45 -8.07
CA GLN A 237 4.23 2.63 -7.97
C GLN A 237 3.42 2.78 -9.25
N ASP A 238 2.13 3.07 -9.07
CA ASP A 238 1.20 3.29 -10.17
C ASP A 238 0.90 4.77 -10.36
N PHE A 239 0.75 5.16 -11.62
CA PHE A 239 0.29 6.47 -12.01
C PHE A 239 -0.85 6.33 -13.01
N ILE A 240 -1.96 7.01 -12.75
CA ILE A 240 -3.09 7.11 -13.69
C ILE A 240 -3.29 8.58 -13.99
N GLY A 241 -3.05 8.98 -15.23
CA GLY A 241 -3.24 10.36 -15.68
C GLY A 241 -4.68 10.65 -16.04
N ALA A 242 -4.99 11.93 -16.26
CA ALA A 242 -6.21 12.31 -16.98
C ALA A 242 -6.18 11.74 -18.42
N PRO A 243 -7.31 11.66 -19.12
CA PRO A 243 -7.31 11.31 -20.54
C PRO A 243 -6.33 12.20 -21.33
N LEU A 244 -5.41 11.55 -22.03
CA LEU A 244 -4.38 12.20 -22.84
C LEU A 244 -4.89 12.37 -24.28
N HIS A 245 -4.49 13.43 -24.98
CA HIS A 245 -4.81 13.64 -26.39
C HIS A 245 -3.56 13.56 -27.29
N ASP A 246 -3.77 13.49 -28.61
CA ASP A 246 -2.69 13.48 -29.59
C ASP A 246 -1.78 14.72 -29.43
N GLY A 247 -0.47 14.48 -29.27
CA GLY A 247 0.54 15.53 -29.06
C GLY A 247 0.70 16.01 -27.61
N GLU A 248 -0.18 15.59 -26.70
CA GLU A 248 -0.05 15.92 -25.28
C GLU A 248 0.96 14.99 -24.59
N GLN A 249 1.44 15.42 -23.42
CA GLN A 249 2.29 14.60 -22.58
C GLN A 249 1.94 14.73 -21.10
N GLN A 250 2.20 13.65 -20.36
CA GLN A 250 2.13 13.60 -18.90
C GLN A 250 3.46 13.17 -18.33
N GLN A 251 3.78 13.66 -17.14
CA GLN A 251 5.05 13.44 -16.49
C GLN A 251 4.86 13.00 -15.04
N TYR A 252 5.59 11.96 -14.64
CA TYR A 252 5.65 11.42 -13.29
C TYR A 252 7.10 11.30 -12.84
N THR A 253 7.28 10.98 -11.56
CA THR A 253 8.61 10.82 -10.97
C THR A 253 8.68 9.58 -10.10
N TYR A 254 9.81 8.90 -10.14
CA TYR A 254 10.08 7.72 -9.32
C TYR A 254 11.44 7.86 -8.64
N ALA A 255 11.47 7.76 -7.32
CA ALA A 255 12.71 7.77 -6.56
C ALA A 255 13.36 6.37 -6.63
N TYR A 256 14.61 6.31 -7.06
CA TYR A 256 15.36 5.07 -7.14
C TYR A 256 16.74 5.26 -6.51
N ALA A 257 17.03 4.53 -5.44
CA ALA A 257 18.31 4.68 -4.73
C ALA A 257 19.46 3.82 -5.29
N GLY A 258 19.24 3.20 -6.46
CA GLY A 258 20.21 2.34 -7.12
C GLY A 258 19.93 0.85 -6.92
N GLY A 259 20.51 0.03 -7.81
CA GLY A 259 20.26 -1.40 -7.91
C GLY A 259 20.52 -1.87 -9.34
N SER A 260 20.09 -3.09 -9.68
CA SER A 260 20.41 -3.68 -11.00
C SER A 260 19.42 -3.31 -12.10
N LEU A 261 18.19 -2.95 -11.76
CA LEU A 261 17.11 -2.80 -12.74
C LEU A 261 16.01 -1.84 -12.26
N LEU A 262 15.55 -0.97 -13.14
CA LEU A 262 14.27 -0.27 -13.05
C LEU A 262 13.43 -0.62 -14.29
N LYS A 263 12.16 -0.94 -14.08
CA LYS A 263 11.19 -1.23 -15.13
C LYS A 263 10.06 -0.22 -15.08
N ALA A 264 9.65 0.29 -16.23
CA ALA A 264 8.41 1.06 -16.37
C ALA A 264 7.59 0.46 -17.50
N SER A 265 6.29 0.27 -17.31
CA SER A 265 5.38 -0.21 -18.34
C SER A 265 4.16 0.69 -18.45
N LEU A 266 3.70 0.88 -19.67
CA LEU A 266 2.55 1.72 -20.00
C LEU A 266 1.42 0.83 -20.55
N GLY A 267 0.26 0.88 -19.90
CA GLY A 267 -0.97 0.25 -20.34
C GLY A 267 -1.97 1.29 -20.84
N TYR A 268 -2.62 1.00 -21.97
CA TYR A 268 -3.71 1.81 -22.52
C TYR A 268 -4.65 0.94 -23.41
N PRO A 269 -5.94 1.29 -23.54
CA PRO A 269 -6.95 0.53 -24.28
C PRO A 269 -6.63 0.16 -25.74
N GLY A 270 -6.01 1.06 -26.52
CA GLY A 270 -5.72 0.74 -27.94
C GLY A 270 -5.16 1.85 -28.82
N SER A 271 -5.02 3.07 -28.31
CA SER A 271 -4.36 4.19 -29.02
C SER A 271 -2.87 3.94 -29.29
N ALA A 272 -2.18 4.89 -29.92
CA ALA A 272 -0.72 4.91 -29.96
C ALA A 272 -0.20 5.88 -28.89
N MET A 273 0.57 5.36 -27.93
CA MET A 273 1.31 6.16 -26.97
C MET A 273 2.78 5.74 -26.91
N LYS A 274 3.62 6.63 -26.39
CA LYS A 274 5.04 6.39 -26.17
C LYS A 274 5.37 6.55 -24.69
N LEU A 275 6.11 5.59 -24.14
CA LEU A 275 6.70 5.67 -22.81
C LEU A 275 8.16 6.10 -22.92
N THR A 276 8.57 7.10 -22.14
CA THR A 276 9.97 7.51 -22.01
C THR A 276 10.35 7.52 -20.52
N VAL A 277 11.48 6.91 -20.19
CA VAL A 277 12.13 6.98 -18.87
C VAL A 277 13.41 7.78 -19.03
N GLN A 278 13.53 8.89 -18.30
CA GLN A 278 14.75 9.69 -18.22
C GLN A 278 15.42 9.48 -16.86
N ALA A 279 16.67 8.99 -16.89
CA ALA A 279 17.50 8.81 -15.72
C ALA A 279 18.08 10.16 -15.21
N PRO A 280 18.54 10.23 -13.94
CA PRO A 280 19.13 11.43 -13.35
C PRO A 280 20.34 12.01 -14.10
N ASP A 281 21.04 11.19 -14.88
CA ASP A 281 22.16 11.60 -15.73
C ASP A 281 21.72 12.12 -17.12
N ASN A 282 20.41 12.29 -17.32
CA ASN A 282 19.73 12.70 -18.55
C ASN A 282 19.72 11.66 -19.68
N GLN A 283 20.18 10.42 -19.44
CA GLN A 283 19.95 9.36 -20.41
C GLN A 283 18.47 9.03 -20.53
N LYS A 284 18.00 8.84 -21.76
CA LYS A 284 16.59 8.57 -22.08
C LYS A 284 16.44 7.21 -22.71
N TYR A 285 15.47 6.47 -22.21
CA TYR A 285 15.06 5.15 -22.67
C TYR A 285 13.60 5.25 -23.08
N PHE A 286 13.18 4.62 -24.18
CA PHE A 286 11.79 4.72 -24.62
C PHE A 286 11.29 3.42 -25.25
N ALA A 287 9.98 3.25 -25.21
CA ALA A 287 9.27 2.14 -25.83
C ALA A 287 7.95 2.62 -26.46
N THR A 288 7.50 1.87 -27.46
CA THR A 288 6.20 2.01 -28.15
C THR A 288 5.65 0.61 -28.45
N GLY A 289 4.37 0.49 -28.79
CA GLY A 289 3.71 -0.80 -29.08
C GLY A 289 2.56 -1.06 -28.12
N LYS A 290 1.91 -2.22 -28.16
CA LYS A 290 0.67 -2.47 -27.39
C LYS A 290 0.82 -2.40 -25.87
N LEU A 291 2.03 -2.67 -25.37
CA LEU A 291 2.39 -2.60 -23.95
C LEU A 291 3.84 -2.10 -23.87
N PRO A 292 4.10 -0.80 -24.03
CA PRO A 292 5.45 -0.27 -24.02
C PRO A 292 6.10 -0.52 -22.65
N THR A 293 7.18 -1.29 -22.63
CA THR A 293 7.96 -1.56 -21.42
C THR A 293 9.40 -1.11 -21.64
N VAL A 294 9.90 -0.30 -20.70
CA VAL A 294 11.27 0.20 -20.65
C VAL A 294 12.00 -0.46 -19.50
N GLU A 295 13.21 -0.96 -19.76
CA GLU A 295 14.13 -1.47 -18.75
C GLU A 295 15.39 -0.61 -18.71
N VAL A 296 15.74 -0.13 -17.53
CA VAL A 296 17.00 0.60 -17.27
C VAL A 296 17.87 -0.29 -16.39
N HIS A 297 18.88 -0.89 -16.99
CA HIS A 297 19.82 -1.77 -16.30
C HIS A 297 20.97 -0.95 -15.70
N ASN A 298 21.26 -1.17 -14.40
CA ASN A 298 22.33 -0.50 -13.65
C ASN A 298 22.27 1.04 -13.73
N GLY A 299 21.07 1.61 -13.72
CA GLY A 299 20.87 3.06 -13.77
C GLY A 299 21.38 3.78 -12.50
N PRO A 300 21.78 5.06 -12.59
CA PRO A 300 22.27 5.81 -11.44
C PRO A 300 21.15 6.05 -10.41
N ALA A 301 21.53 6.16 -9.12
CA ALA A 301 20.61 6.58 -8.08
C ALA A 301 20.13 8.02 -8.30
N GLY A 302 18.86 8.30 -8.00
CA GLY A 302 18.25 9.62 -8.06
C GLY A 302 16.77 9.58 -8.43
N ILE A 303 16.23 10.72 -8.85
CA ILE A 303 14.83 10.86 -9.27
C ILE A 303 14.72 10.64 -10.77
N TYR A 304 14.02 9.59 -11.17
CA TYR A 304 13.71 9.28 -12.56
C TYR A 304 12.47 10.04 -12.99
N THR A 305 12.49 10.52 -14.23
CA THR A 305 11.34 11.17 -14.85
C THR A 305 10.68 10.20 -15.83
N ILE A 306 9.39 9.97 -15.68
CA ILE A 306 8.60 9.08 -16.52
C ILE A 306 7.66 9.95 -17.35
N VAL A 307 7.75 9.86 -18.67
CA VAL A 307 6.94 10.67 -19.60
C VAL A 307 6.10 9.75 -20.47
N VAL A 308 4.81 10.05 -20.53
CA VAL A 308 3.86 9.44 -21.47
C VAL A 308 3.51 10.48 -22.51
N ASN A 309 3.65 10.15 -23.78
CA ASN A 309 3.27 11.00 -24.90
C ASN A 309 2.10 10.38 -25.67
N GLY A 310 1.05 11.15 -25.91
CA GLY A 310 -0.03 10.80 -26.81
C GLY A 310 0.45 10.95 -28.25
N VAL A 311 0.43 9.86 -29.03
CA VAL A 311 0.98 9.87 -30.39
C VAL A 311 -0.12 10.01 -31.42
N SER A 312 -1.08 9.09 -31.45
CA SER A 312 -2.19 9.13 -32.40
C SER A 312 -3.34 8.22 -32.00
N GLY A 313 -4.57 8.59 -32.37
CA GLY A 313 -5.74 7.74 -32.19
C GLY A 313 -6.37 7.82 -30.80
N LEU A 314 -6.01 8.83 -30.00
CA LEU A 314 -6.59 9.06 -28.67
C LEU A 314 -7.99 9.72 -28.77
N GLY A 315 -8.36 10.21 -29.95
CA GLY A 315 -9.69 10.79 -30.19
C GLY A 315 -9.94 12.10 -29.44
N THR A 316 -11.17 12.60 -29.51
CA THR A 316 -11.56 13.88 -28.87
C THR A 316 -11.85 13.77 -27.38
N ALA A 317 -12.09 12.56 -26.88
CA ALA A 317 -12.28 12.31 -25.46
C ALA A 317 -10.96 12.02 -24.71
N GLY A 318 -9.88 11.81 -25.47
CA GLY A 318 -8.62 11.31 -24.97
C GLY A 318 -8.69 9.85 -24.53
N GLU A 319 -7.53 9.30 -24.15
CA GLU A 319 -7.40 7.96 -23.61
C GLU A 319 -6.57 8.00 -22.32
N GLU A 320 -7.04 7.32 -21.28
CA GLU A 320 -6.40 7.29 -19.97
C GLU A 320 -5.17 6.37 -19.98
N PRO A 321 -3.95 6.89 -19.71
CA PRO A 321 -2.77 6.06 -19.56
C PRO A 321 -2.65 5.52 -18.14
N PHE A 322 -2.21 4.26 -18.03
CA PHE A 322 -1.77 3.66 -16.77
C PHE A 322 -0.28 3.36 -16.84
N VAL A 323 0.50 3.89 -15.90
CA VAL A 323 1.94 3.64 -15.82
C VAL A 323 2.24 2.89 -14.53
N ALA A 324 2.87 1.73 -14.63
CA ALA A 324 3.47 1.04 -13.50
C ALA A 324 5.00 1.19 -13.55
N VAL A 325 5.63 1.43 -12.41
CA VAL A 325 7.10 1.49 -12.28
C VAL A 325 7.55 0.68 -11.08
N ALA A 326 8.45 -0.29 -11.29
CA ALA A 326 9.02 -1.11 -10.23
C ALA A 326 10.54 -1.25 -10.43
N SER A 327 11.25 -1.67 -9.38
CA SER A 327 12.71 -1.77 -9.45
C SER A 327 13.27 -2.91 -8.60
N VAL A 328 14.51 -3.29 -8.89
CA VAL A 328 15.29 -4.19 -8.03
C VAL A 328 16.01 -3.32 -7.01
N GLU A 329 15.60 -3.49 -5.76
CA GLU A 329 16.19 -2.82 -4.60
C GLU A 329 16.69 -3.85 -3.58
N SER A 330 17.75 -3.49 -2.87
CA SER A 330 18.41 -4.38 -1.90
C SER A 330 17.55 -4.56 -0.65
N CYS A 331 17.22 -5.80 -0.32
CA CYS A 331 16.55 -6.15 0.94
C CYS A 331 17.59 -6.35 2.05
N ALA A 332 18.27 -5.28 2.44
CA ALA A 332 19.32 -5.29 3.46
C ALA A 332 19.36 -3.97 4.23
N SER A 333 20.08 -3.93 5.36
CA SER A 333 20.35 -2.70 6.09
C SER A 333 20.99 -1.66 5.18
N ALA A 334 20.39 -0.47 5.10
CA ALA A 334 20.83 0.57 4.18
C ALA A 334 20.53 1.97 4.71
N ASP A 335 21.38 2.93 4.33
CA ASP A 335 21.24 4.35 4.65
C ASP A 335 21.78 5.17 3.48
N ILE A 336 21.04 5.14 2.38
CA ILE A 336 21.43 5.71 1.10
C ILE A 336 20.65 7.00 0.87
N GLU A 337 21.36 8.10 0.67
CA GLU A 337 20.78 9.37 0.24
C GLU A 337 21.69 9.97 -0.82
N GLN A 338 21.24 9.89 -2.07
CA GLN A 338 22.01 10.26 -3.24
C GLN A 338 21.06 10.85 -4.29
N ASN A 339 21.45 12.00 -4.87
CA ASN A 339 20.69 12.69 -5.92
C ASN A 339 19.19 12.85 -5.57
N HIS A 340 18.92 13.29 -4.35
CA HIS A 340 17.59 13.44 -3.73
C HIS A 340 16.80 12.16 -3.48
N ALA A 341 17.19 11.00 -4.01
CA ALA A 341 16.58 9.72 -3.67
C ALA A 341 17.06 9.24 -2.29
N VAL A 342 16.14 8.67 -1.53
CA VAL A 342 16.35 8.14 -0.20
C VAL A 342 15.95 6.66 -0.20
N HIS A 343 16.84 5.80 0.33
CA HIS A 343 16.54 4.41 0.65
C HIS A 343 17.09 4.10 2.04
N ARG A 344 16.21 3.59 2.90
CA ARG A 344 16.52 3.23 4.27
C ARG A 344 16.07 1.81 4.51
N GLY A 345 17.02 0.92 4.78
CA GLY A 345 16.77 -0.47 5.13
C GLY A 345 17.07 -0.72 6.60
N TYR A 346 16.14 -1.36 7.31
CA TYR A 346 16.28 -1.68 8.72
C TYR A 346 15.94 -3.14 8.99
N THR A 347 16.91 -3.88 9.51
CA THR A 347 16.68 -5.21 10.09
C THR A 347 16.21 -5.07 11.54
N ALA A 348 15.59 -6.12 12.09
CA ALA A 348 15.25 -6.14 13.51
C ALA A 348 16.47 -5.87 14.43
N HIS A 349 17.66 -6.32 14.02
CA HIS A 349 18.91 -6.06 14.74
C HIS A 349 19.27 -4.57 14.75
N ASP A 350 19.18 -3.89 13.59
CA ASP A 350 19.43 -2.45 13.51
C ASP A 350 18.49 -1.65 14.42
N LEU A 351 17.22 -2.07 14.48
CA LEU A 351 16.21 -1.45 15.34
C LEU A 351 16.57 -1.62 16.82
N VAL A 352 16.91 -2.85 17.25
CA VAL A 352 17.32 -3.15 18.64
C VAL A 352 18.58 -2.37 19.03
N ASP A 353 19.61 -2.38 18.18
CA ASP A 353 20.87 -1.69 18.41
C ASP A 353 20.67 -0.19 18.58
N ALA A 354 19.84 0.42 17.73
CA ALA A 354 19.57 1.85 17.78
C ALA A 354 19.00 2.30 19.13
N VAL A 355 18.18 1.45 19.76
CA VAL A 355 17.61 1.73 21.09
C VAL A 355 18.61 1.53 22.19
N GLN A 356 19.34 0.42 22.17
CA GLN A 356 20.36 0.17 23.18
C GLN A 356 21.43 1.28 23.18
N GLN A 357 21.82 1.77 22.00
CA GLN A 357 22.80 2.85 21.85
C GLN A 357 22.26 4.23 22.20
N SER A 358 20.95 4.43 22.21
CA SER A 358 20.37 5.73 22.53
C SER A 358 20.53 6.12 24.00
N GLY A 359 20.58 5.12 24.89
CA GLY A 359 20.55 5.33 26.34
C GLY A 359 19.25 5.98 26.86
N GLN A 360 18.24 6.19 26.02
CA GLN A 360 17.04 6.97 26.36
C GLN A 360 15.95 6.15 27.07
N VAL A 361 16.08 4.82 27.12
CA VAL A 361 15.08 3.96 27.77
C VAL A 361 15.69 3.18 28.91
N SER A 362 15.90 3.87 30.03
CA SER A 362 16.36 3.27 31.29
C SER A 362 15.39 2.18 31.76
N GLY A 363 15.92 1.03 32.18
CA GLY A 363 15.10 -0.08 32.68
C GLY A 363 14.69 -1.11 31.63
N LEU A 364 14.94 -0.85 30.34
CA LEU A 364 14.70 -1.83 29.28
C LEU A 364 15.81 -2.90 29.24
N SER A 365 15.38 -4.15 29.11
CA SER A 365 16.24 -5.33 28.94
C SER A 365 15.52 -6.39 28.11
N ASN A 366 16.25 -7.39 27.61
CA ASN A 366 15.70 -8.52 26.85
C ASN A 366 14.85 -8.14 25.62
N LEU A 367 15.09 -6.96 25.04
CA LEU A 367 14.38 -6.49 23.86
C LEU A 367 14.62 -7.45 22.68
N LYS A 368 13.53 -7.97 22.11
CA LYS A 368 13.51 -8.77 20.88
C LYS A 368 12.49 -8.18 19.94
N LEU A 369 12.87 -8.04 18.67
CA LEU A 369 12.00 -7.56 17.60
C LEU A 369 11.98 -8.57 16.46
N SER A 370 10.87 -8.63 15.74
CA SER A 370 10.77 -9.27 14.43
C SER A 370 9.97 -8.39 13.47
N LEU A 371 10.23 -8.56 12.18
CA LEU A 371 9.60 -7.84 11.08
C LEU A 371 8.85 -8.84 10.19
N SER A 372 7.72 -8.42 9.61
CA SER A 372 7.05 -9.18 8.55
C SER A 372 8.04 -9.57 7.46
N GLU A 373 7.93 -10.80 6.96
CA GLU A 373 8.85 -11.30 5.95
C GLU A 373 8.75 -10.47 4.67
N ASN A 374 7.56 -10.40 4.08
CA ASN A 374 7.28 -9.61 2.88
C ASN A 374 5.93 -8.91 3.03
N SER A 375 5.87 -7.62 2.69
CA SER A 375 4.65 -6.81 2.61
C SER A 375 4.88 -5.73 1.57
N ALA A 376 3.92 -5.49 0.67
CA ALA A 376 4.10 -4.55 -0.44
C ALA A 376 3.77 -3.08 -0.09
N ALA A 377 3.09 -2.81 1.04
CA ALA A 377 2.65 -1.45 1.39
C ALA A 377 2.68 -1.17 2.90
N GLY A 378 3.56 -1.84 3.62
CA GLY A 378 3.74 -1.59 5.05
C GLY A 378 4.81 -2.44 5.68
N ALA A 379 4.93 -2.31 6.99
CA ALA A 379 5.78 -3.17 7.81
C ALA A 379 5.06 -3.55 9.09
N ILE A 380 5.04 -4.84 9.39
CA ILE A 380 4.55 -5.33 10.69
C ILE A 380 5.75 -5.57 11.57
N ILE A 381 5.74 -4.97 12.75
CA ILE A 381 6.81 -5.09 13.73
C ILE A 381 6.22 -5.71 14.98
N THR A 382 6.75 -6.86 15.38
CA THR A 382 6.40 -7.48 16.66
C THR A 382 7.57 -7.36 17.62
N GLY A 383 7.28 -7.11 18.88
CA GLY A 383 8.28 -6.86 19.90
C GLY A 383 7.94 -7.54 21.22
N SER A 384 8.98 -7.84 21.99
CA SER A 384 8.87 -8.24 23.39
C SER A 384 10.08 -7.77 24.17
N GLY A 385 9.95 -7.63 25.48
CA GLY A 385 11.05 -7.24 26.34
C GLY A 385 10.67 -7.18 27.81
N THR A 386 11.57 -6.62 28.60
CA THR A 386 11.37 -6.37 30.03
C THR A 386 11.69 -4.92 30.33
N TYR A 387 10.78 -4.20 30.96
CA TYR A 387 10.99 -2.82 31.41
C TYR A 387 10.81 -2.73 32.93
N ASN A 388 11.85 -2.31 33.67
CA ASN A 388 11.84 -2.26 35.14
C ASN A 388 11.35 -3.56 35.79
N GLY A 389 11.77 -4.71 35.24
CA GLY A 389 11.37 -6.04 35.71
C GLY A 389 10.01 -6.54 35.20
N VAL A 390 9.27 -5.73 34.43
CA VAL A 390 7.96 -6.07 33.89
C VAL A 390 8.07 -6.55 32.44
N GLY A 391 7.59 -7.76 32.16
CA GLY A 391 7.54 -8.32 30.82
C GLY A 391 6.42 -7.72 29.96
N TRP A 392 6.73 -7.40 28.71
CA TRP A 392 5.78 -6.90 27.72
C TRP A 392 5.96 -7.59 26.37
N SER A 393 4.89 -7.61 25.58
CA SER A 393 4.92 -7.96 24.16
C SER A 393 3.86 -7.18 23.39
N GLY A 394 4.05 -7.00 22.08
CA GLY A 394 3.06 -6.32 21.26
C GLY A 394 3.43 -6.29 19.79
N SER A 395 2.53 -5.73 19.00
CA SER A 395 2.73 -5.54 17.56
C SER A 395 2.24 -4.17 17.12
N VAL A 396 2.94 -3.63 16.12
CA VAL A 396 2.56 -2.41 15.42
C VAL A 396 2.61 -2.67 13.92
N VAL A 397 1.70 -2.03 13.23
CA VAL A 397 1.65 -1.97 11.78
C VAL A 397 2.07 -0.56 11.37
N LEU A 398 3.00 -0.49 10.43
CA LEU A 398 3.46 0.74 9.84
C LEU A 398 2.92 0.83 8.42
N ALA A 399 2.36 1.98 8.08
CA ALA A 399 1.95 2.32 6.73
C ALA A 399 2.60 3.64 6.31
N ALA A 400 2.67 3.91 5.01
CA ALA A 400 3.05 5.21 4.48
C ALA A 400 1.86 5.88 3.82
N HIS A 401 1.62 7.15 4.15
CA HIS A 401 0.62 7.97 3.48
C HIS A 401 1.06 9.43 3.47
N ASN A 402 0.71 10.17 2.41
CA ASN A 402 0.98 11.60 2.28
C ASN A 402 2.44 12.03 2.59
N GLY A 403 3.43 11.20 2.24
CA GLY A 403 4.83 11.53 2.51
C GLY A 403 5.30 11.26 3.95
N VAL A 404 4.47 10.67 4.82
CA VAL A 404 4.76 10.39 6.22
C VAL A 404 4.48 8.93 6.58
N LEU A 405 4.86 8.54 7.79
CA LEU A 405 4.58 7.21 8.35
C LEU A 405 3.38 7.28 9.31
N ASP A 406 2.53 6.26 9.24
CA ASP A 406 1.47 5.97 10.21
C ASP A 406 1.86 4.76 11.04
N ILE A 407 1.58 4.82 12.33
CA ILE A 407 1.88 3.80 13.30
C ILE A 407 0.59 3.34 13.96
N MET A 408 0.13 2.17 13.53
CA MET A 408 -1.11 1.54 13.97
C MET A 408 -0.81 0.41 14.96
N PRO A 409 -0.99 0.59 16.27
CA PRO A 409 -0.82 -0.49 17.23
C PRO A 409 -1.94 -1.53 17.07
N THR A 410 -1.57 -2.79 16.81
CA THR A 410 -2.53 -3.90 16.61
C THR A 410 -2.87 -4.65 17.90
N GLY A 411 -2.20 -4.30 19.00
CA GLY A 411 -2.45 -4.81 20.35
C GLY A 411 -1.16 -5.12 21.09
N GLY A 412 -1.25 -5.17 22.42
CA GLY A 412 -0.12 -5.47 23.29
C GLY A 412 -0.54 -6.27 24.51
N SER A 413 0.43 -6.88 25.20
CA SER A 413 0.22 -7.50 26.49
C SER A 413 1.27 -7.10 27.51
N VAL A 414 0.81 -6.91 28.75
CA VAL A 414 1.61 -6.56 29.93
C VAL A 414 1.26 -7.54 31.02
N PHE A 415 2.24 -8.27 31.55
CA PHE A 415 1.97 -9.40 32.45
C PHE A 415 0.98 -10.43 31.87
N GLY A 416 0.94 -10.59 30.54
CA GLY A 416 -0.03 -11.46 29.86
C GLY A 416 -1.47 -10.91 29.80
N MET A 417 -1.73 -9.69 30.30
CA MET A 417 -3.01 -9.00 30.16
C MET A 417 -3.04 -8.15 28.89
N SER A 418 -4.14 -8.18 28.14
CA SER A 418 -4.29 -7.40 26.89
C SER A 418 -4.45 -5.91 27.15
N VAL A 419 -3.75 -5.08 26.39
CA VAL A 419 -3.90 -3.61 26.39
C VAL A 419 -4.66 -3.17 25.13
N PRO A 420 -5.70 -2.31 25.24
CA PRO A 420 -6.41 -1.75 24.09
C PRO A 420 -5.52 -0.84 23.24
N ALA A 421 -5.64 -0.90 21.92
CA ALA A 421 -4.83 -0.12 20.98
C ALA A 421 -4.95 1.40 21.18
N GLN A 422 -6.12 1.92 21.55
CA GLN A 422 -6.33 3.36 21.73
C GLN A 422 -5.49 3.94 22.87
N GLN A 423 -5.30 3.16 23.95
CA GLN A 423 -4.43 3.57 25.05
C GLN A 423 -2.96 3.61 24.60
N VAL A 424 -2.57 2.66 23.74
CA VAL A 424 -1.24 2.65 23.13
C VAL A 424 -1.05 3.90 22.27
N VAL A 425 -1.99 4.28 21.39
CA VAL A 425 -1.88 5.48 20.53
C VAL A 425 -1.61 6.77 21.32
N GLN A 426 -2.38 7.05 22.38
CA GLN A 426 -2.21 8.26 23.18
C GLN A 426 -0.82 8.33 23.85
N GLN A 427 -0.36 7.17 24.29
CA GLN A 427 0.94 6.98 24.92
C GLN A 427 2.09 7.15 23.93
N ILE A 428 1.93 6.63 22.71
CA ILE A 428 2.86 6.90 21.62
C ILE A 428 2.96 8.41 21.42
N ALA A 429 1.83 9.09 21.22
CA ALA A 429 1.79 10.52 20.94
C ALA A 429 2.54 11.35 21.99
N ALA A 430 2.31 11.04 23.27
CA ALA A 430 2.97 11.68 24.40
C ALA A 430 4.49 11.44 24.43
N ALA A 431 4.93 10.25 24.05
CA ALA A 431 6.33 9.87 24.09
C ALA A 431 7.12 10.44 22.89
N ILE A 432 6.48 10.56 21.73
CA ILE A 432 7.12 11.01 20.49
C ILE A 432 6.97 12.51 20.22
N GLY A 433 6.06 13.19 20.93
CA GLY A 433 5.76 14.61 20.71
C GLY A 433 5.17 14.91 19.33
N GLN A 434 4.64 13.89 18.66
CA GLN A 434 4.02 13.92 17.33
C GLN A 434 2.77 13.04 17.34
N ASP A 435 1.88 13.26 16.39
CA ASP A 435 0.77 12.36 16.14
C ASP A 435 1.32 11.04 15.55
N PRO A 436 1.02 9.87 16.13
CA PRO A 436 1.44 8.57 15.60
C PRO A 436 0.97 8.30 14.17
N SER A 437 -0.10 8.98 13.73
CA SER A 437 -0.62 8.94 12.36
C SER A 437 0.05 9.93 11.42
N ASN A 438 1.10 10.64 11.87
CA ASN A 438 1.79 11.66 11.08
C ASN A 438 3.26 11.79 11.50
N VAL A 439 4.00 10.68 11.44
CA VAL A 439 5.41 10.64 11.81
C VAL A 439 6.27 10.99 10.61
N SER A 440 7.00 12.12 10.70
CA SER A 440 7.93 12.50 9.63
C SER A 440 9.32 11.91 9.86
N PRO A 441 9.87 11.16 8.89
CA PRO A 441 11.24 10.64 8.98
C PRO A 441 12.34 11.66 8.61
N GLY A 442 11.98 12.91 8.33
CA GLY A 442 12.91 13.95 7.87
C GLY A 442 13.08 14.01 6.35
N PHE A 443 12.31 13.23 5.60
CA PHE A 443 12.18 13.25 4.14
C PHE A 443 10.74 12.87 3.75
N ILE A 444 10.38 12.98 2.48
CA ILE A 444 9.05 12.57 1.98
C ILE A 444 9.09 11.07 1.72
N VAL A 445 8.25 10.30 2.40
CA VAL A 445 8.10 8.86 2.18
C VAL A 445 7.26 8.60 0.93
N ASP A 446 7.86 7.94 -0.06
CA ASP A 446 7.13 7.50 -1.25
C ASP A 446 6.61 6.07 -1.06
N ARG A 447 7.39 5.20 -0.42
CA ARG A 447 7.05 3.78 -0.22
C ARG A 447 7.53 3.28 1.14
N LEU A 448 6.76 2.37 1.71
CA LEU A 448 7.13 1.56 2.86
C LEU A 448 6.74 0.11 2.56
N PHE A 449 7.69 -0.80 2.67
CA PHE A 449 7.46 -2.22 2.43
C PHE A 449 8.41 -3.07 3.28
N THR A 450 8.14 -4.37 3.38
CA THR A 450 9.11 -5.34 3.90
C THR A 450 9.50 -6.32 2.83
N CYS A 451 10.79 -6.67 2.79
CA CYS A 451 11.32 -7.74 1.96
C CYS A 451 12.38 -8.50 2.76
N LYS A 452 12.27 -9.83 2.80
CA LYS A 452 13.20 -10.71 3.57
C LYS A 452 13.39 -10.25 5.03
N SER A 453 12.29 -9.83 5.68
CA SER A 453 12.31 -9.29 7.05
C SER A 453 13.19 -8.05 7.23
N VAL A 454 13.38 -7.26 6.17
CA VAL A 454 13.96 -5.92 6.23
C VAL A 454 12.87 -4.92 5.93
N MET A 455 12.69 -3.93 6.81
CA MET A 455 11.82 -2.80 6.58
C MET A 455 12.53 -1.78 5.68
N ILE A 456 11.94 -1.51 4.52
CA ILE A 456 12.44 -0.53 3.56
C ILE A 456 11.54 0.71 3.59
N VAL A 457 12.16 1.87 3.77
CA VAL A 457 11.52 3.19 3.66
C VAL A 457 12.22 3.95 2.54
N ASP A 458 11.52 4.09 1.42
CA ASP A 458 12.01 4.85 0.28
C ASP A 458 11.29 6.16 0.14
N GLY A 459 11.99 7.12 -0.45
CA GLY A 459 11.43 8.43 -0.64
C GLY A 459 12.38 9.40 -1.28
N ARG A 460 12.13 10.68 -1.00
CA ARG A 460 12.88 11.78 -1.57
C ARG A 460 13.13 12.89 -0.55
N MET A 461 14.28 13.53 -0.66
CA MET A 461 14.57 14.76 0.06
C MET A 461 13.63 15.87 -0.42
N ARG A 462 13.20 16.74 0.51
CA ARG A 462 12.38 17.92 0.22
C ARG A 462 13.13 18.95 -0.63
#